data_AF-A0A522LQ47-F1
#
_entry.id   AF-A0A522LQ47-F1
#
_cell.length_a   1.000
_cell.length_b   1.000
_cell.length_c   1.000
_cell.angle_alpha   90.00
_cell.angle_beta   90.00
_cell.angle_gamma   90.00
#
_symmetry.space_group_name_H-M   'P 1'
#
loop_
_entity.id
_entity.type
_entity.pdbx_description
1 polymer ?
#
loop_
_entity_poly.entity_id
_entity_poly.type
_entity_poly.pdbx_seq_one_letter_code
_entity_poly.pdbx_strand_id
1 'polypeptide(L)'
;MPKKEKAMDFIAIKKDIKALSFDSLRTDCDNFFEGVIVKKELEKLNTQLKSFLGDPVYPSQGRLTHEVKETVDSFGGIMPGQTLYYKDSGTNRILAMLWPWQDGQRVTVKIIQQ
;
A
#
# COMPACT_ATOMS: atom_id res chain seq x y z
N MET A 1 4.43 -26.80 -8.08
CA MET A 1 3.92 -26.42 -6.74
C MET A 1 4.31 -24.98 -6.41
N PRO A 2 3.41 -23.98 -6.46
CA PRO A 2 3.73 -22.60 -6.11
C PRO A 2 2.84 -22.09 -4.96
N LYS A 3 3.12 -22.51 -3.71
CA LYS A 3 2.40 -22.02 -2.51
C LYS A 3 3.27 -21.21 -1.55
N LYS A 4 4.61 -21.23 -1.69
CA LYS A 4 5.54 -20.60 -0.73
C LYS A 4 5.99 -19.18 -1.11
N GLU A 5 5.89 -18.80 -2.38
CA GLU A 5 6.43 -17.53 -2.88
C GLU A 5 5.57 -16.31 -2.50
N LYS A 6 4.29 -16.52 -2.16
CA LYS A 6 3.25 -15.48 -2.21
C LYS A 6 2.89 -14.83 -0.87
N ALA A 7 3.11 -15.52 0.25
CA ALA A 7 3.08 -14.92 1.58
C ALA A 7 4.35 -14.09 1.85
N MET A 8 5.39 -14.27 1.02
CA MET A 8 6.62 -13.49 1.12
C MET A 8 6.42 -12.04 0.66
N ASP A 9 5.51 -11.75 -0.27
CA ASP A 9 5.30 -10.38 -0.78
C ASP A 9 4.87 -9.42 0.34
N PHE A 10 3.83 -9.73 1.13
CA PHE A 10 3.39 -8.84 2.22
C PHE A 10 4.43 -8.73 3.35
N ILE A 11 5.07 -9.84 3.73
CA ILE A 11 6.11 -9.83 4.77
C ILE A 11 7.33 -9.01 4.30
N ALA A 12 7.74 -9.15 3.04
CA ALA A 12 8.82 -8.40 2.44
C ALA A 12 8.47 -6.91 2.34
N ILE A 13 7.26 -6.57 1.86
CA ILE A 13 6.76 -5.20 1.81
C ILE A 13 6.78 -4.57 3.21
N LYS A 14 6.26 -5.28 4.24
CA LYS A 14 6.30 -4.79 5.63
C LYS A 14 7.73 -4.57 6.12
N LYS A 15 8.65 -5.49 5.83
CA LYS A 15 10.06 -5.36 6.22
C LYS A 15 10.70 -4.14 5.57
N ASP A 16 10.46 -3.93 4.27
CA ASP A 16 11.02 -2.82 3.50
C ASP A 16 10.45 -1.48 3.94
N ILE A 17 9.13 -1.42 4.18
CA ILE A 17 8.48 -0.23 4.73
C ILE A 17 9.05 0.09 6.11
N LYS A 18 9.24 -0.90 6.99
CA LYS A 18 9.83 -0.72 8.34
C LYS A 18 11.28 -0.20 8.33
N ALA A 19 11.99 -0.30 7.20
CA ALA A 19 13.33 0.26 7.03
C ALA A 19 13.32 1.75 6.63
N LEU A 20 12.13 2.35 6.41
CA LEU A 20 11.96 3.77 6.14
C LEU A 20 11.92 4.59 7.44
N SER A 21 12.11 5.89 7.32
CA SER A 21 11.91 6.83 8.42
C SER A 21 10.41 6.97 8.75
N PHE A 22 9.98 6.56 9.94
CA PHE A 22 8.61 6.75 10.43
C PHE A 22 8.49 7.98 11.33
N ASP A 23 7.35 8.64 11.21
CA ASP A 23 6.84 9.54 12.24
C ASP A 23 6.09 8.72 13.31
N SER A 24 5.27 7.76 12.89
CA SER A 24 4.49 6.92 13.81
C SER A 24 4.16 5.56 13.19
N LEU A 25 4.35 4.47 13.95
CA LEU A 25 3.78 3.16 13.62
C LEU A 25 2.43 3.02 14.36
N ARG A 26 1.35 2.78 13.62
CA ARG A 26 -0.01 2.70 14.21
C ARG A 26 -0.46 1.26 14.41
N THR A 27 -0.34 0.44 13.37
CA THR A 27 -0.77 -0.96 13.40
C THR A 27 0.20 -1.82 12.60
N ASP A 28 0.54 -2.99 13.12
CA ASP A 28 1.32 -4.00 12.43
C ASP A 28 0.87 -5.38 12.88
N CYS A 29 0.08 -6.04 12.05
CA CYS A 29 -0.40 -7.39 12.28
C CYS A 29 -0.28 -8.24 11.00
N ASP A 30 -0.77 -9.48 11.06
CA ASP A 30 -0.48 -10.50 10.06
C ASP A 30 -1.02 -10.17 8.65
N ASN A 31 -2.09 -9.40 8.55
CA ASN A 31 -2.75 -9.06 7.29
C ASN A 31 -3.00 -7.56 7.08
N PHE A 32 -2.59 -6.71 8.04
CA PHE A 32 -2.77 -5.27 7.97
C PHE A 32 -1.57 -4.53 8.55
N PHE A 33 -1.13 -3.50 7.85
CA PHE A 33 -0.09 -2.58 8.28
C PHE A 33 -0.57 -1.15 8.11
N GLU A 34 -0.42 -0.33 9.13
CA GLU A 34 -0.63 1.11 9.07
C GLU A 34 0.51 1.86 9.77
N GLY A 35 1.10 2.82 9.05
CA GLY A 35 2.12 3.71 9.59
C GLY A 35 2.08 5.08 8.93
N VAL A 36 2.76 6.04 9.56
CA VAL A 36 2.97 7.38 9.03
C VAL A 36 4.47 7.54 8.78
N ILE A 37 4.83 7.79 7.52
CA ILE A 37 6.20 8.08 7.10
C ILE A 37 6.35 9.57 6.81
N VAL A 38 7.58 10.04 6.81
CA VAL A 38 7.94 11.37 6.32
C VAL A 38 7.95 11.40 4.79
N LYS A 39 7.45 12.48 4.18
CA LYS A 39 7.22 12.60 2.73
C LYS A 39 8.48 12.39 1.89
N LYS A 40 9.67 12.67 2.43
CA LYS A 40 10.96 12.39 1.75
C LYS A 40 11.14 10.91 1.37
N GLU A 41 10.49 9.98 2.09
CA GLU A 41 10.56 8.55 1.81
C GLU A 41 9.53 8.11 0.75
N LEU A 42 8.61 8.99 0.32
CA LEU A 42 7.49 8.64 -0.56
C LEU A 42 7.97 8.10 -1.92
N GLU A 43 8.95 8.75 -2.55
CA GLU A 43 9.48 8.31 -3.85
C GLU A 43 10.16 6.93 -3.76
N LYS A 44 10.90 6.70 -2.67
CA LYS A 44 11.52 5.41 -2.39
C LYS A 44 10.45 4.34 -2.17
N LEU A 45 9.42 4.64 -1.38
CA LEU A 45 8.31 3.73 -1.15
C LEU A 45 7.53 3.41 -2.44
N ASN A 46 7.25 4.42 -3.27
CA ASN A 46 6.62 4.22 -4.57
C ASN A 46 7.42 3.28 -5.47
N THR A 47 8.75 3.44 -5.48
CA THR A 47 9.65 2.57 -6.26
C THR A 47 9.60 1.12 -5.75
N GLN A 48 9.65 0.93 -4.43
CA GLN A 48 9.55 -0.39 -3.80
C GLN A 48 8.20 -1.05 -4.11
N LEU A 49 7.10 -0.35 -3.84
CA LEU A 49 5.74 -0.86 -4.10
C LEU A 49 5.54 -1.18 -5.57
N LYS A 50 6.07 -0.37 -6.49
CA LYS A 50 6.02 -0.66 -7.92
C LYS A 50 6.76 -1.95 -8.27
N SER A 51 7.90 -2.22 -7.65
CA SER A 51 8.64 -3.48 -7.85
C SER A 51 7.86 -4.70 -7.36
N PHE A 52 7.08 -4.58 -6.28
CA PHE A 52 6.31 -5.71 -5.72
C PHE A 52 4.94 -5.89 -6.37
N LEU A 53 4.24 -4.79 -6.62
CA LEU A 53 2.82 -4.74 -6.95
C LEU A 53 2.54 -4.36 -8.40
N GLY A 54 3.53 -3.85 -9.13
CA GLY A 54 3.36 -3.29 -10.47
C GLY A 54 2.97 -1.81 -10.44
N ASP A 55 2.47 -1.30 -11.57
CA ASP A 55 2.07 0.11 -11.65
C ASP A 55 0.89 0.45 -10.72
N PRO A 56 0.82 1.68 -10.21
CA PRO A 56 -0.30 2.11 -9.38
C PRO A 56 -1.61 2.05 -10.19
N VAL A 57 -2.66 1.54 -9.55
CA VAL A 57 -4.02 1.51 -10.11
C VAL A 57 -4.74 2.85 -9.98
N TYR A 58 -4.23 3.75 -9.12
CA TYR A 58 -4.70 5.13 -8.99
C TYR A 58 -3.54 6.07 -8.61
N PRO A 59 -3.46 7.29 -9.17
CA PRO A 59 -4.33 7.84 -10.21
C PRO A 59 -4.07 7.15 -11.56
N SER A 60 -5.13 6.62 -12.19
CA SER A 60 -5.06 6.05 -13.54
C SER A 60 -6.21 6.58 -14.39
N GLN A 61 -6.06 6.52 -15.73
CA GLN A 61 -7.11 6.92 -16.67
C GLN A 61 -8.29 5.92 -16.71
N GLY A 62 -8.10 4.73 -16.12
CA GLY A 62 -9.11 3.67 -16.06
C GLY A 62 -9.97 3.77 -14.80
N ARG A 63 -11.19 3.26 -14.88
CA ARG A 63 -12.06 3.11 -13.71
C ARG A 63 -11.51 1.99 -12.84
N LEU A 64 -11.36 2.23 -11.53
CA LEU A 64 -11.07 1.15 -10.58
C LEU A 64 -12.18 0.10 -10.64
N THR A 65 -11.81 -1.17 -10.49
CA THR A 65 -12.79 -2.27 -10.42
C THR A 65 -13.66 -2.12 -9.17
N HIS A 66 -14.86 -2.71 -9.19
CA HIS A 66 -15.78 -2.66 -8.05
C HIS A 66 -15.14 -3.19 -6.77
N GLU A 67 -14.44 -4.31 -6.86
CA GLU A 67 -13.76 -4.95 -5.75
C GLU A 67 -12.66 -4.08 -5.13
N VAL A 68 -11.84 -3.43 -5.96
CA VAL A 68 -10.82 -2.48 -5.46
C VAL A 68 -11.48 -1.31 -4.76
N LYS A 69 -12.60 -0.82 -5.32
CA LYS A 69 -13.34 0.30 -4.73
C LYS A 69 -13.96 -0.06 -3.38
N GLU A 70 -14.63 -1.21 -3.27
CA GLU A 70 -15.20 -1.68 -2.00
C GLU A 70 -14.14 -1.88 -0.93
N THR A 71 -12.99 -2.45 -1.31
CA THR A 71 -11.87 -2.63 -0.40
C THR A 71 -11.37 -1.26 0.07
N VAL A 72 -11.10 -0.34 -0.85
CA VAL A 72 -10.63 1.01 -0.51
C VAL A 72 -11.63 1.76 0.38
N ASP A 73 -12.91 1.71 0.06
CA ASP A 73 -13.99 2.36 0.83
C ASP A 73 -14.05 1.81 2.27
N SER A 74 -13.80 0.51 2.46
CA SER A 74 -13.73 -0.12 3.79
C SER A 74 -12.52 0.31 4.62
N PHE A 75 -11.45 0.84 4.00
CA PHE A 75 -10.21 1.24 4.67
C PHE A 75 -9.95 2.76 4.68
N GLY A 76 -10.95 3.57 4.35
CA GLY A 76 -10.92 5.03 4.44
C GLY A 76 -11.19 5.78 3.13
N GLY A 77 -11.51 5.07 2.05
CA GLY A 77 -11.91 5.64 0.77
C GLY A 77 -10.75 6.19 -0.06
N ILE A 78 -11.12 6.81 -1.19
CA ILE A 78 -10.21 7.52 -2.10
C ILE A 78 -10.24 9.01 -1.80
N MET A 79 -9.08 9.60 -1.53
CA MET A 79 -8.93 11.06 -1.38
C MET A 79 -8.00 11.68 -2.44
N PRO A 80 -8.14 12.99 -2.73
CA PRO A 80 -7.27 13.67 -3.69
C PRO A 80 -5.79 13.54 -3.32
N GLY A 81 -4.95 13.23 -4.31
CA GLY A 81 -3.50 13.07 -4.12
C GLY A 81 -3.07 11.72 -3.56
N GLN A 82 -3.99 10.79 -3.37
CA GLN A 82 -3.68 9.43 -2.94
C GLN A 82 -3.07 8.62 -4.09
N THR A 83 -2.20 7.67 -3.74
CA THR A 83 -1.71 6.64 -4.67
C THR A 83 -2.16 5.27 -4.19
N LEU A 84 -2.70 4.46 -5.10
CA LEU A 84 -3.15 3.11 -4.81
C LEU A 84 -2.40 2.10 -5.66
N TYR A 85 -1.93 1.03 -5.03
CA TYR A 85 -1.42 -0.15 -5.72
C TYR A 85 -2.31 -1.32 -5.37
N TYR A 86 -2.63 -2.14 -6.37
CA TYR A 86 -3.41 -3.35 -6.17
C TYR A 86 -2.82 -4.48 -7.00
N LYS A 87 -2.58 -5.61 -6.36
CA LYS A 87 -2.14 -6.84 -7.02
C LYS A 87 -3.05 -7.98 -6.57
N ASP A 88 -3.74 -8.58 -7.53
CA ASP A 88 -4.49 -9.82 -7.33
C ASP A 88 -3.74 -10.97 -8.03
N SER A 89 -3.35 -11.99 -7.25
CA SER A 89 -2.71 -13.21 -7.76
C SER A 89 -3.60 -14.45 -7.59
N GLY A 90 -4.92 -14.25 -7.43
CA GLY A 90 -5.98 -15.23 -7.21
C GLY A 90 -6.00 -15.90 -5.83
N THR A 91 -4.82 -16.01 -5.20
CA THR A 91 -4.63 -16.68 -3.89
C THR A 91 -4.25 -15.72 -2.78
N ASN A 92 -3.81 -14.51 -3.14
CA ASN A 92 -3.51 -13.40 -2.25
C ASN A 92 -3.84 -12.12 -3.01
N ARG A 93 -4.42 -11.16 -2.30
CA ARG A 93 -4.69 -9.81 -2.77
C ARG A 93 -3.99 -8.83 -1.87
N ILE A 94 -3.20 -7.95 -2.46
CA ILE A 94 -2.51 -6.90 -1.71
C ILE A 94 -2.99 -5.55 -2.22
N LEU A 95 -3.50 -4.73 -1.29
CA LEU A 95 -3.84 -3.33 -1.52
C LEU A 95 -2.87 -2.46 -0.72
N ALA A 96 -2.19 -1.54 -1.38
CA ALA A 96 -1.40 -0.50 -0.74
C ALA A 96 -2.00 0.88 -1.01
N MET A 97 -2.17 1.66 0.04
CA MET A 97 -2.76 2.99 0.01
C MET A 97 -1.75 3.99 0.58
N LEU A 98 -1.34 4.97 -0.22
CA LEU A 98 -0.45 6.05 0.18
C LEU A 98 -1.21 7.36 0.20
N TRP A 99 -1.30 7.97 1.37
CA TRP A 99 -2.05 9.20 1.58
C TRP A 99 -1.13 10.31 2.08
N PRO A 100 -0.65 11.18 1.18
CA PRO A 100 0.07 12.40 1.55
C PRO A 100 -0.85 13.39 2.28
N TRP A 101 -0.40 13.87 3.43
CA TRP A 101 -1.14 14.87 4.21
C TRP A 101 -1.00 16.25 3.57
N GLN A 102 -1.99 17.12 3.81
CA GLN A 102 -1.96 18.50 3.32
C GLN A 102 -0.88 19.37 3.97
N ASP A 103 -0.26 18.90 5.06
CA ASP A 103 0.90 19.57 5.67
C ASP A 103 2.18 19.47 4.83
N GLY A 104 2.18 18.64 3.77
CA GLY A 104 3.32 18.46 2.89
C GLY A 104 4.51 17.74 3.50
N GLN A 105 4.38 17.16 4.70
CA GLN A 105 5.47 16.51 5.43
C GLN A 105 5.21 15.04 5.73
N ARG A 106 3.93 14.63 5.85
CA ARG A 106 3.56 13.28 6.29
C ARG A 106 2.81 12.51 5.22
N VAL A 107 2.95 11.19 5.26
CA VAL A 107 2.20 10.27 4.41
C VAL A 107 1.72 9.11 5.27
N THR A 108 0.40 8.88 5.32
CA THR A 108 -0.14 7.64 5.87
C THR A 108 0.02 6.53 4.84
N VAL A 109 0.54 5.39 5.27
CA VAL A 109 0.70 4.17 4.48
C VAL A 109 -0.19 3.11 5.09
N LYS A 110 -1.07 2.52 4.28
CA LYS A 110 -1.85 1.34 4.66
C LYS A 110 -1.59 0.20 3.69
N ILE A 111 -1.25 -0.97 4.19
CA ILE A 111 -1.11 -2.19 3.38
C ILE A 111 -2.03 -3.25 3.93
N ILE A 112 -2.85 -3.84 3.06
CA ILE A 112 -3.82 -4.88 3.41
C ILE A 112 -3.53 -6.11 2.57
N GLN A 113 -3.48 -7.27 3.21
CA GLN A 113 -3.45 -8.57 2.55
C GLN A 113 -4.78 -9.31 2.82
N GLN A 114 -5.38 -9.87 1.77
CA GLN A 114 -6.54 -10.76 1.83
C GLN A 114 -6.25 -12.08 1.13
#